data_AF-B6U4J8-F1
#
_entry.id   AF-B6U4J8-F1
#
_cell.length_a   1.000
_cell.length_b   1.000
_cell.length_c   1.000
_cell.angle_alpha   90.00
_cell.angle_beta   90.00
_cell.angle_gamma   90.00
#
_symmetry.space_group_name_H-M   'P 1'
#
loop_
_entity.id
_entity.type
_entity.pdbx_description
1 polymer ?
#
loop_
_entity_poly.entity_id
_entity_poly.type
_entity_poly.pdbx_seq_one_letter_code
_entity_poly.pdbx_strand_id
1 'polypeptide(L)'
;MDNLITLVNKLQRACTALGDHGEESALPTLWDSLPAIAVVGGQSSGKSSVLESVVGKDFLPRGSGIVTRRPLVLQLHRIDGDREYAEFIHLPRKRFTDFAAVRKEIADETDRETGRSKQISTVPIHLSIFSPHVVNLTLIDLPGLTKVAVDGQPESIVHDIENMVRSYIEKPNCIILAVSPANQDLATSDAIKISREVDPKGERTFGVLTKIDLMDKGTDAVDILEGRSYRLQTPWVGVVNRSQQDINKNVDMIAARRREREYFASTPEYKHMASRMGSEYLGKMLSKHLEQVIKSRIPGIQSLITKTIAELETELNRLGKPIANDAGGKLYTIMEICRMFDGIYKEHLDGVRPGGEKVYHVFDNQFPVAIKRLQFDKQLSMENVRKLITEADGYQPHLIAPEQGYRRLIESCLISIRGPAEAAVDAVHAILKDLVRKAINETHELKQFPTLRVEVGNAAFESLDRMRDESKKNTLKLVDMECSYLTVDFFRKLPQDVEKGGNPSHSIFDRYNDSYLRRIGQTVLSYVNMVCSTLRNSIPKSIVYCQVREAKRSLLDHFFTEPGAREMKQLSKLLDEDPAVMERRTNLAKRLELYRSAQSEIDAVAWSK
;
A
#
# COMPACT_ATOMS: atom_id res chain seq x y z
N MET A 1 -5.68 -10.25 -36.30
CA MET A 1 -4.30 -10.75 -36.05
C MET A 1 -3.29 -9.59 -35.93
N ASP A 2 -3.42 -8.51 -36.72
CA ASP A 2 -2.72 -7.21 -36.50
C ASP A 2 -2.87 -6.58 -35.09
N ASN A 3 -3.83 -7.08 -34.31
CA ASN A 3 -4.15 -6.60 -32.97
C ASN A 3 -3.05 -6.89 -31.93
N LEU A 4 -2.22 -7.93 -32.12
CA LEU A 4 -1.23 -8.36 -31.10
C LEU A 4 -0.06 -7.40 -30.97
N ILE A 5 0.46 -6.89 -32.09
CA ILE A 5 1.54 -5.90 -32.08
C ILE A 5 1.02 -4.55 -31.58
N THR A 6 -0.21 -4.20 -31.95
CA THR A 6 -0.88 -3.00 -31.45
C THR A 6 -1.06 -3.06 -29.92
N LEU A 7 -1.43 -4.22 -29.37
CA LEU A 7 -1.52 -4.45 -27.93
C LEU A 7 -0.18 -4.22 -27.24
N VAL A 8 0.90 -4.85 -27.72
CA VAL A 8 2.24 -4.66 -27.14
C VAL A 8 2.66 -3.19 -27.18
N ASN A 9 2.34 -2.47 -28.25
CA ASN A 9 2.66 -1.04 -28.37
C ASN A 9 1.90 -0.18 -27.37
N LYS A 10 0.62 -0.50 -27.11
CA LYS A 10 -0.17 0.19 -26.07
C LYS A 10 0.37 -0.09 -24.67
N LEU A 11 0.67 -1.35 -24.36
CA LEU A 11 1.27 -1.75 -23.09
C LEU A 11 2.62 -1.05 -22.87
N GLN A 12 3.45 -0.98 -23.91
CA GLN A 12 4.70 -0.23 -23.89
C GLN A 12 4.45 1.25 -23.55
N ARG A 13 3.61 1.95 -24.32
CA ARG A 13 3.32 3.38 -24.07
C ARG A 13 2.80 3.64 -22.66
N ALA A 14 1.92 2.76 -22.17
CA ALA A 14 1.38 2.82 -20.83
C ALA A 14 2.51 2.73 -19.78
N CYS A 15 3.42 1.76 -19.88
CA CYS A 15 4.56 1.62 -18.97
C CYS A 15 5.50 2.85 -19.03
N THR A 16 5.81 3.34 -20.23
CA THR A 16 6.64 4.54 -20.42
C THR A 16 6.06 5.78 -19.74
N ALA A 17 4.73 5.97 -19.79
CA ALA A 17 4.08 7.13 -19.18
C ALA A 17 4.14 7.12 -17.64
N LEU A 18 4.40 5.97 -17.00
CA LEU A 18 4.56 5.84 -15.56
C LEU A 18 6.01 5.99 -15.07
N GLY A 19 6.96 6.27 -15.97
CA GLY A 19 8.39 6.24 -15.62
C GLY A 19 8.95 4.83 -15.45
N ASP A 20 8.20 3.80 -15.86
CA ASP A 20 8.61 2.39 -15.82
C ASP A 20 9.51 2.09 -17.03
N HIS A 21 10.67 2.75 -17.08
CA HIS A 21 11.65 2.67 -18.17
C HIS A 21 12.59 1.46 -18.05
N GLY A 22 12.35 0.55 -17.11
CA GLY A 22 13.29 -0.51 -16.77
C GLY A 22 14.54 0.01 -16.06
N GLU A 23 14.47 1.16 -15.39
CA GLU A 23 15.49 1.58 -14.42
C GLU A 23 15.49 0.65 -13.20
N GLU A 24 16.64 0.55 -12.53
CA GLU A 24 17.00 -0.35 -11.41
C GLU A 24 15.98 -0.38 -10.24
N SER A 25 14.79 -0.92 -10.49
CA SER A 25 13.89 -1.39 -9.47
C SER A 25 14.04 -2.91 -9.39
N ALA A 26 14.10 -3.46 -8.17
CA ALA A 26 14.45 -4.85 -7.89
C ALA A 26 13.46 -5.91 -8.44
N LEU A 27 12.50 -5.52 -9.28
CA LEU A 27 11.46 -6.39 -9.84
C LEU A 27 11.39 -6.22 -11.36
N PRO A 28 11.26 -7.32 -12.14
CA PRO A 28 11.05 -7.24 -13.58
C PRO A 28 9.81 -6.39 -13.89
N THR A 29 9.99 -5.33 -14.67
CA THR A 29 8.90 -4.44 -15.04
C THR A 29 8.04 -5.08 -16.11
N LEU A 30 6.79 -4.60 -16.26
CA LEU A 30 5.95 -5.08 -17.37
C LEU A 30 6.63 -4.78 -18.71
N TRP A 31 7.34 -3.64 -18.80
CA TRP A 31 8.13 -3.25 -19.96
C TRP A 31 9.20 -4.29 -20.36
N ASP A 32 9.95 -4.84 -19.39
CA ASP A 32 11.00 -5.84 -19.66
C ASP A 32 10.46 -7.18 -20.20
N SER A 33 9.19 -7.44 -19.94
CA SER A 33 8.51 -8.65 -20.40
C SER A 33 7.97 -8.54 -21.83
N LEU A 34 7.93 -7.33 -22.40
CA LEU A 34 7.37 -7.07 -23.73
C LEU A 34 8.41 -7.36 -24.84
N PRO A 35 8.05 -8.15 -25.86
CA PRO A 35 8.96 -8.42 -26.97
C PRO A 35 9.30 -7.16 -27.78
N ALA A 36 10.56 -7.00 -28.12
CA ALA A 36 11.04 -5.89 -28.95
C ALA A 36 12.21 -6.33 -29.83
N ILE A 37 12.46 -5.62 -30.94
CA ILE A 37 13.60 -5.88 -31.83
C ILE A 37 14.65 -4.79 -31.59
N ALA A 38 15.84 -5.16 -31.11
CA ALA A 38 16.96 -4.24 -30.96
C ALA A 38 17.92 -4.33 -32.14
N VAL A 39 18.24 -3.19 -32.76
CA VAL A 39 19.16 -3.11 -33.89
C VAL A 39 20.58 -2.87 -33.37
N VAL A 40 21.47 -3.82 -33.62
CA VAL A 40 22.86 -3.80 -33.16
C VAL A 40 23.80 -3.82 -34.34
N GLY A 41 24.86 -3.02 -34.28
CA GLY A 41 25.76 -2.81 -35.41
C GLY A 41 26.89 -1.85 -35.08
N GLY A 42 28.06 -2.09 -35.65
CA GLY A 42 29.16 -1.13 -35.60
C GLY A 42 28.78 0.24 -36.18
N GLN A 43 29.54 1.27 -35.86
CA GLN A 43 29.40 2.57 -36.52
C GLN A 43 29.50 2.40 -38.04
N SER A 44 28.64 3.09 -38.80
CA SER A 44 28.62 3.02 -40.27
C SER A 44 28.32 1.64 -40.88
N SER A 45 27.81 0.67 -40.11
CA SER A 45 27.34 -0.63 -40.61
C SER A 45 26.03 -0.55 -41.42
N GLY A 46 25.38 0.61 -41.44
CA GLY A 46 24.14 0.83 -42.19
C GLY A 46 22.85 0.61 -41.39
N LYS A 47 22.89 0.55 -40.05
CA LYS A 47 21.70 0.42 -39.17
C LYS A 47 20.57 1.38 -39.54
N SER A 48 20.86 2.68 -39.52
CA SER A 48 19.86 3.72 -39.82
C SER A 48 19.33 3.59 -41.24
N SER A 49 20.17 3.22 -42.22
CA SER A 49 19.73 2.97 -43.59
C SER A 49 18.80 1.75 -43.68
N VAL A 50 19.07 0.66 -42.95
CA VAL A 50 18.18 -0.51 -42.90
C VAL A 50 16.82 -0.11 -42.30
N LEU A 51 16.81 0.65 -41.21
CA LEU A 51 15.59 1.14 -40.59
C LEU A 51 14.78 2.03 -41.54
N GLU A 52 15.41 3.00 -42.19
CA GLU A 52 14.76 3.87 -43.19
C GLU A 52 14.25 3.08 -44.39
N SER A 53 15.00 2.08 -44.87
CA SER A 53 14.58 1.20 -45.97
C SER A 53 13.41 0.29 -45.59
N VAL A 54 13.32 -0.17 -44.33
CA VAL A 54 12.16 -0.93 -43.81
C VAL A 54 10.93 -0.04 -43.67
N VAL A 55 11.09 1.20 -43.19
CA VAL A 55 10.00 2.18 -43.06
C VAL A 55 9.56 2.74 -44.41
N GLY A 56 10.49 2.92 -45.35
CA GLY A 56 10.22 3.54 -46.64
C GLY A 56 10.39 5.07 -46.64
N LYS A 57 10.99 5.66 -45.60
CA LYS A 57 11.10 7.12 -45.43
C LYS A 57 12.44 7.54 -44.84
N ASP A 58 12.83 8.77 -45.15
CA ASP A 58 13.99 9.46 -44.61
C ASP A 58 13.63 10.24 -43.35
N PHE A 59 13.97 9.74 -42.17
CA PHE A 59 13.60 10.37 -40.91
C PHE A 59 14.68 10.29 -39.84
N LEU A 60 15.72 9.46 -40.01
CA LEU A 60 16.81 9.38 -39.05
C LEU A 60 17.85 10.45 -39.36
N PRO A 61 18.48 11.07 -38.33
CA PRO A 61 19.58 12.00 -38.54
C PRO A 61 20.75 11.30 -39.26
N ARG A 62 21.54 12.09 -40.00
CA ARG A 62 22.74 11.63 -40.72
C ARG A 62 23.89 12.57 -40.41
N GLY A 63 25.09 12.04 -40.21
CA GLY A 63 26.29 12.82 -39.93
C GLY A 63 27.54 11.96 -39.76
N SER A 64 28.69 12.61 -39.65
CA SER A 64 29.96 11.99 -39.26
C SER A 64 30.04 11.85 -37.74
N GLY A 65 30.50 10.70 -37.23
CA GLY A 65 30.57 10.43 -35.79
C GLY A 65 29.41 9.57 -35.29
N ILE A 66 29.15 9.60 -33.98
CA ILE A 66 28.04 8.87 -33.35
C ILE A 66 26.75 9.64 -33.62
N VAL A 67 25.96 9.16 -34.57
CA VAL A 67 24.74 9.84 -35.01
C VAL A 67 23.58 9.57 -34.05
N THR A 68 23.34 8.30 -33.72
CA THR A 68 22.37 7.87 -32.70
C THR A 68 23.04 7.94 -31.33
N ARG A 69 22.77 8.99 -30.55
CA ARG A 69 23.31 9.19 -29.18
C ARG A 69 22.34 8.79 -28.05
N ARG A 70 21.08 8.53 -28.40
CA ARG A 70 20.02 8.05 -27.50
C ARG A 70 19.33 6.86 -28.17
N PRO A 71 18.90 5.84 -27.43
CA PRO A 71 18.04 4.79 -27.99
C PRO A 71 16.78 5.39 -28.61
N LEU A 72 16.40 4.95 -29.81
CA LEU A 72 15.15 5.36 -30.46
C LEU A 72 14.20 4.18 -30.51
N VAL A 73 13.12 4.24 -29.72
CA VAL A 73 12.04 3.26 -29.75
C VAL A 73 11.07 3.69 -30.85
N LEU A 74 11.15 3.02 -31.99
CA LEU A 74 10.37 3.25 -33.18
C LEU A 74 9.19 2.27 -33.27
N GLN A 75 7.98 2.79 -33.20
CA GLN A 75 6.73 2.03 -33.35
C GLN A 75 6.13 2.32 -34.74
N LEU A 76 6.04 1.30 -35.59
CA LEU A 76 5.39 1.37 -36.88
C LEU A 76 3.96 0.88 -36.77
N HIS A 77 3.02 1.68 -37.27
CA HIS A 77 1.60 1.39 -37.28
C HIS A 77 1.09 1.39 -38.72
N ARG A 78 0.60 0.24 -39.16
CA ARG A 78 -0.11 0.15 -40.43
C ARG A 78 -1.49 0.79 -40.28
N ILE A 79 -1.80 1.75 -41.15
CA ILE A 79 -3.12 2.40 -41.21
C ILE A 79 -3.75 2.18 -42.59
N ASP A 80 -5.08 2.17 -42.65
CA ASP A 80 -5.81 2.01 -43.91
C ASP A 80 -6.05 3.35 -44.65
N GLY A 81 -5.59 4.46 -44.08
CA GLY A 81 -5.72 5.80 -44.66
C GLY A 81 -4.51 6.24 -45.47
N ASP A 82 -4.72 7.15 -46.42
CA ASP A 82 -3.67 7.64 -47.34
C ASP A 82 -2.70 8.65 -46.70
N ARG A 83 -3.02 9.18 -45.51
CA ARG A 83 -2.22 10.24 -44.87
C ARG A 83 -1.26 9.68 -43.84
N GLU A 84 0.02 9.71 -44.18
CA GLU A 84 1.11 9.33 -43.28
C GLU A 84 1.42 10.45 -42.28
N TYR A 85 1.69 10.08 -41.03
CA TYR A 85 2.11 11.02 -40.01
C TYR A 85 2.94 10.33 -38.93
N ALA A 86 3.67 11.13 -38.15
CA ALA A 86 4.43 10.69 -36.99
C ALA A 86 4.06 11.47 -35.73
N GLU A 87 4.17 10.83 -34.58
CA GLU A 87 3.89 11.39 -33.26
C GLU A 87 5.04 11.02 -32.29
N PHE A 88 5.46 12.01 -31.50
CA PHE A 88 6.42 11.81 -30.42
C PHE A 88 5.71 11.79 -29.07
N ILE A 89 6.20 10.95 -28.14
CA ILE A 89 5.60 10.88 -26.80
C ILE A 89 5.78 12.18 -26.01
N HIS A 90 6.90 12.89 -26.19
CA HIS A 90 7.22 14.14 -25.51
C HIS A 90 6.50 15.36 -26.10
N LEU A 91 5.83 15.20 -27.25
CA LEU A 91 4.98 16.22 -27.89
C LEU A 91 3.55 15.68 -28.11
N PRO A 92 2.84 15.31 -27.02
CA PRO A 92 1.49 14.80 -27.13
C PRO A 92 0.61 15.91 -27.73
N ARG A 93 -0.07 15.62 -28.86
CA ARG A 93 -0.93 16.52 -29.68
C ARG A 93 -0.27 17.16 -30.92
N LYS A 94 1.03 16.95 -31.17
CA LYS A 94 1.66 17.40 -32.42
C LYS A 94 1.84 16.24 -33.39
N ARG A 95 1.21 16.34 -34.57
CA ARG A 95 1.39 15.40 -35.69
C ARG A 95 2.37 15.98 -36.70
N PHE A 96 3.36 15.18 -37.06
CA PHE A 96 4.36 15.53 -38.06
C PHE A 96 4.01 14.82 -39.37
N THR A 97 3.71 15.57 -40.42
CA THR A 97 3.49 15.03 -41.78
C THR A 97 4.75 15.14 -42.64
N ASP A 98 5.68 16.01 -42.27
CA ASP A 98 6.97 16.16 -42.92
C ASP A 98 8.04 15.38 -42.14
N PHE A 99 8.62 14.35 -42.77
CA PHE A 99 9.66 13.52 -42.16
C PHE A 99 11.02 14.22 -42.06
N ALA A 100 11.25 15.31 -42.80
CA ALA A 100 12.41 16.17 -42.55
C ALA A 100 12.28 16.90 -41.21
N ALA A 101 11.07 17.31 -40.83
CA ALA A 101 10.79 17.86 -39.51
C ALA A 101 10.91 16.80 -38.40
N VAL A 102 10.52 15.54 -38.66
CA VAL A 102 10.75 14.41 -37.73
C VAL A 102 12.24 14.21 -37.49
N ARG A 103 13.06 14.19 -38.56
CA ARG A 103 14.52 14.09 -38.46
C ARG A 103 15.12 15.21 -37.62
N LYS A 104 14.68 16.45 -37.85
CA LYS A 104 15.13 17.61 -37.10
C LYS A 104 14.73 17.50 -35.62
N GLU A 105 13.50 17.10 -35.33
CA GLU A 105 13.02 16.91 -33.95
C GLU A 105 13.84 15.84 -33.21
N ILE A 106 14.18 14.71 -33.85
CA ILE A 106 15.04 13.70 -33.22
C ILE A 106 16.41 14.29 -32.84
N ALA A 107 17.00 15.10 -33.72
CA ALA A 107 18.27 15.76 -33.45
C ALA A 107 18.15 16.80 -32.31
N ASP A 108 17.13 17.65 -32.38
CA ASP A 108 16.86 18.71 -31.39
C ASP A 108 16.58 18.12 -30.00
N GLU A 109 15.79 17.03 -29.92
CA GLU A 109 15.48 16.31 -28.67
C GLU A 109 16.70 15.56 -28.12
N THR A 110 17.57 15.05 -29.00
CA THR A 110 18.84 14.44 -28.58
C THR A 110 19.78 15.48 -27.97
N ASP A 111 19.91 16.65 -28.61
CA ASP A 111 20.77 17.75 -28.15
C ASP A 111 20.23 18.41 -26.87
N ARG A 112 18.90 18.41 -26.67
CA ARG A 112 18.29 18.94 -25.44
C ARG A 112 18.71 18.14 -24.21
N GLU A 113 18.78 16.81 -24.33
CA GLU A 113 19.09 15.90 -23.22
C GLU A 113 20.60 15.70 -23.02
N THR A 114 21.36 15.51 -24.11
CA THR A 114 22.80 15.21 -24.04
C THR A 114 23.69 16.45 -24.07
N GLY A 115 23.07 17.64 -24.19
CA GLY A 115 23.74 18.90 -24.48
C GLY A 115 24.39 18.90 -25.87
N ARG A 116 25.13 19.99 -26.17
CA ARG A 116 25.98 20.04 -27.38
C ARG A 116 27.29 19.24 -27.23
N SER A 117 27.54 18.71 -26.05
CA SER A 117 28.57 17.70 -25.79
C SER A 117 28.21 16.41 -26.53
N LYS A 118 29.18 15.73 -27.14
CA LYS A 118 28.98 14.48 -27.88
C LYS A 118 28.71 13.26 -26.96
N GLN A 119 28.03 13.48 -25.83
CA GLN A 119 27.67 12.48 -24.84
C GLN A 119 26.45 11.64 -25.29
N ILE A 120 26.26 10.50 -24.65
CA ILE A 120 25.11 9.61 -24.86
C ILE A 120 24.18 9.67 -23.65
N SER A 121 22.90 9.31 -23.84
CA SER A 121 21.94 9.15 -22.74
C SER A 121 21.17 7.84 -22.90
N THR A 122 20.92 7.16 -21.78
CA THR A 122 20.13 5.92 -21.70
C THR A 122 18.64 6.17 -21.85
N VAL A 123 18.18 7.42 -21.72
CA VAL A 123 16.76 7.79 -21.82
C VAL A 123 16.30 7.71 -23.29
N PRO A 124 15.37 6.79 -23.64
CA PRO A 124 14.96 6.59 -25.03
C PRO A 124 14.09 7.73 -25.57
N ILE A 125 14.13 7.94 -26.89
CA ILE A 125 13.15 8.75 -27.62
C ILE A 125 12.08 7.80 -28.16
N HIS A 126 10.79 8.10 -27.93
CA HIS A 126 9.69 7.29 -28.45
C HIS A 126 9.03 7.98 -29.66
N LEU A 127 9.08 7.31 -30.80
CA LEU A 127 8.54 7.78 -32.07
C LEU A 127 7.54 6.77 -32.63
N SER A 128 6.34 7.22 -32.95
CA SER A 128 5.32 6.41 -33.61
C SER A 128 5.08 6.92 -35.02
N ILE A 129 5.20 6.05 -36.02
CA ILE A 129 4.94 6.36 -37.43
C ILE A 129 3.70 5.59 -37.89
N PHE A 130 2.75 6.30 -38.48
CA PHE A 130 1.52 5.76 -39.03
C PHE A 130 1.58 5.86 -40.56
N SER A 131 1.56 4.71 -41.25
CA SER A 131 1.64 4.66 -42.72
C SER A 131 0.93 3.42 -43.29
N PRO A 132 0.32 3.50 -44.50
CA PRO A 132 -0.25 2.33 -45.16
C PRO A 132 0.82 1.39 -45.77
N HIS A 133 2.06 1.86 -45.87
CA HIS A 133 3.16 1.15 -46.55
C HIS A 133 4.10 0.40 -45.61
N VAL A 134 3.83 0.44 -44.29
CA VAL A 134 4.61 -0.25 -43.26
C VAL A 134 3.85 -1.44 -42.69
N VAL A 135 4.59 -2.35 -42.06
CA VAL A 135 4.03 -3.40 -41.21
C VAL A 135 3.97 -2.91 -39.77
N ASN A 136 3.07 -3.48 -38.97
CA ASN A 136 3.09 -3.27 -37.54
C ASN A 136 4.38 -3.89 -36.98
N LEU A 137 5.25 -3.05 -36.41
CA LEU A 137 6.57 -3.47 -35.95
C LEU A 137 7.13 -2.48 -34.93
N THR A 138 7.86 -2.99 -33.93
CA THR A 138 8.56 -2.15 -32.97
C THR A 138 10.05 -2.46 -33.00
N LEU A 139 10.83 -1.42 -33.28
CA LEU A 139 12.28 -1.47 -33.48
C LEU A 139 12.94 -0.50 -32.49
N ILE A 140 14.07 -0.90 -31.93
CA ILE A 140 14.89 -0.06 -31.06
C ILE A 140 16.20 0.19 -31.79
N ASP A 141 16.42 1.41 -32.26
CA ASP A 141 17.72 1.82 -32.80
C ASP A 141 18.66 2.14 -31.64
N LEU A 142 19.78 1.45 -31.57
CA LEU A 142 20.79 1.65 -30.53
C LEU A 142 22.01 2.37 -31.10
N PRO A 143 22.75 3.13 -30.27
CA PRO A 143 24.02 3.71 -30.67
C PRO A 143 24.95 2.68 -31.30
N GLY A 144 25.68 3.08 -32.34
CA GLY A 144 26.62 2.19 -33.01
C GLY A 144 27.82 1.87 -32.14
N LEU A 145 28.22 0.60 -32.11
CA LEU A 145 29.44 0.19 -31.41
C LEU A 145 30.65 0.89 -32.04
N THR A 146 31.47 1.53 -31.21
CA THR A 146 32.69 2.24 -31.61
C THR A 146 33.89 1.61 -30.91
N LYS A 147 35.07 1.64 -31.55
CA LYS A 147 36.30 1.07 -30.97
C LYS A 147 37.22 2.12 -30.35
N VAL A 148 37.00 3.40 -30.67
CA VAL A 148 37.86 4.52 -30.28
C VAL A 148 36.98 5.72 -29.98
N ALA A 149 37.28 6.43 -28.89
CA ALA A 149 36.65 7.71 -28.56
C ALA A 149 37.15 8.80 -29.52
N VAL A 150 36.24 9.57 -30.12
CA VAL A 150 36.61 10.74 -30.95
C VAL A 150 36.75 12.00 -30.08
N ASP A 151 37.48 13.00 -30.59
CA ASP A 151 37.74 14.26 -29.87
C ASP A 151 36.46 14.89 -29.29
N GLY A 152 36.48 15.09 -27.97
CA GLY A 152 35.38 15.64 -27.17
C GLY A 152 34.45 14.60 -26.53
N GLN A 153 34.73 13.30 -26.65
CA GLN A 153 34.03 12.22 -25.93
C GLN A 153 34.88 11.70 -24.75
N PRO A 154 34.24 11.22 -23.66
CA PRO A 154 34.96 10.59 -22.57
C PRO A 154 35.58 9.27 -23.02
N GLU A 155 36.71 8.86 -22.43
CA GLU A 155 37.35 7.58 -22.73
C GLU A 155 36.43 6.38 -22.41
N SER A 156 35.49 6.54 -21.48
CA SER A 156 34.48 5.54 -21.12
C SER A 156 33.43 5.28 -22.19
N ILE A 157 33.29 6.14 -23.21
CA ILE A 157 32.16 6.12 -24.14
C ILE A 157 31.96 4.77 -24.84
N VAL A 158 33.05 4.07 -25.14
CA VAL A 158 33.03 2.74 -25.75
C VAL A 158 32.32 1.74 -24.84
N HIS A 159 32.70 1.75 -23.55
CA HIS A 159 32.11 0.89 -22.54
C HIS A 159 30.67 1.31 -22.24
N ASP A 160 30.38 2.60 -22.17
CA ASP A 160 29.04 3.13 -21.91
C ASP A 160 28.05 2.74 -23.02
N ILE A 161 28.47 2.79 -24.29
CA ILE A 161 27.67 2.32 -25.43
C ILE A 161 27.48 0.81 -25.37
N GLU A 162 28.54 0.05 -25.06
CA GLU A 162 28.44 -1.40 -24.95
C GLU A 162 27.47 -1.82 -23.84
N ASN A 163 27.57 -1.21 -22.66
CA ASN A 163 26.68 -1.44 -21.53
C ASN A 163 25.24 -1.05 -21.87
N MET A 164 25.04 0.07 -22.55
CA MET A 164 23.73 0.48 -23.05
C MET A 164 23.16 -0.54 -24.04
N VAL A 165 23.95 -1.07 -24.97
CA VAL A 165 23.47 -2.10 -25.89
C VAL A 165 23.12 -3.38 -25.13
N ARG A 166 23.99 -3.83 -24.22
CA ARG A 166 23.79 -5.02 -23.37
C ARG A 166 22.50 -4.95 -22.58
N SER A 167 22.18 -3.80 -21.97
CA SER A 167 20.96 -3.65 -21.17
C SER A 167 19.67 -3.91 -21.96
N TYR A 168 19.67 -3.73 -23.29
CA TYR A 168 18.55 -4.12 -24.15
C TYR A 168 18.62 -5.58 -24.61
N ILE A 169 19.80 -6.05 -25.06
CA ILE A 169 19.92 -7.38 -25.71
C ILE A 169 20.06 -8.55 -24.74
N GLU A 170 20.43 -8.31 -23.48
CA GLU A 170 20.43 -9.35 -22.43
C GLU A 170 19.02 -9.80 -22.07
N LYS A 171 18.01 -8.97 -22.34
CA LYS A 171 16.60 -9.30 -22.09
C LYS A 171 16.21 -10.52 -22.94
N PRO A 172 15.66 -11.60 -22.34
CA PRO A 172 15.37 -12.85 -23.05
C PRO A 172 14.27 -12.72 -24.10
N ASN A 173 13.43 -11.67 -24.00
CA ASN A 173 12.36 -11.38 -24.95
C ASN A 173 12.78 -10.40 -26.06
N CYS A 174 14.04 -9.97 -26.08
CA CYS A 174 14.58 -9.10 -27.12
C CYS A 174 15.07 -9.92 -28.32
N ILE A 175 14.54 -9.61 -29.50
CA ILE A 175 15.05 -10.11 -30.78
C ILE A 175 16.21 -9.21 -31.19
N ILE A 176 17.35 -9.81 -31.54
CA ILE A 176 18.56 -9.06 -31.90
C ILE A 176 18.67 -9.00 -33.42
N LEU A 177 18.69 -7.80 -33.99
CA LEU A 177 18.96 -7.57 -35.40
C LEU A 177 20.43 -7.16 -35.58
N ALA A 178 21.29 -8.12 -35.89
CA ALA A 178 22.73 -7.93 -36.03
C ALA A 178 23.08 -7.47 -37.45
N VAL A 179 23.34 -6.17 -37.61
CA VAL A 179 23.63 -5.51 -38.89
C VAL A 179 25.14 -5.44 -39.12
N SER A 180 25.62 -6.17 -40.12
CA SER A 180 27.04 -6.22 -40.52
C SER A 180 27.21 -5.81 -42.00
N PRO A 181 28.26 -5.05 -42.36
CA PRO A 181 28.55 -4.74 -43.75
C PRO A 181 29.24 -5.93 -44.44
N ALA A 182 28.87 -6.23 -45.68
CA ALA A 182 29.38 -7.37 -46.45
C ALA A 182 30.79 -7.13 -47.02
N ASN A 183 31.23 -5.88 -47.11
CA ASN A 183 32.57 -5.51 -47.58
C ASN A 183 33.65 -5.59 -46.47
N GLN A 184 33.31 -6.16 -45.32
CA GLN A 184 34.24 -6.42 -44.21
C GLN A 184 34.10 -7.89 -43.79
N ASP A 185 35.18 -8.43 -43.21
CA ASP A 185 35.15 -9.80 -42.69
C ASP A 185 34.17 -9.90 -41.52
N LEU A 186 33.23 -10.85 -41.63
CA LEU A 186 32.19 -11.11 -40.63
C LEU A 186 32.79 -11.50 -39.28
N ALA A 187 33.97 -12.14 -39.26
CA ALA A 187 34.66 -12.51 -38.03
C ALA A 187 35.04 -11.29 -37.16
N THR A 188 35.12 -10.11 -37.76
CA THR A 188 35.44 -8.85 -37.06
C THR A 188 34.21 -8.04 -36.65
N SER A 189 33.00 -8.57 -36.91
CA SER A 189 31.74 -7.87 -36.63
C SER A 189 31.46 -7.77 -35.13
N ASP A 190 31.44 -6.55 -34.62
CA ASP A 190 31.10 -6.26 -33.22
C ASP A 190 29.65 -6.66 -32.90
N ALA A 191 28.75 -6.59 -33.89
CA ALA A 191 27.35 -7.00 -33.73
C ALA A 191 27.21 -8.50 -33.46
N ILE A 192 27.94 -9.32 -34.22
CA ILE A 192 27.91 -10.78 -34.05
C ILE A 192 28.61 -11.19 -32.76
N LYS A 193 29.73 -10.54 -32.42
CA LYS A 193 30.42 -10.76 -31.15
C LYS A 193 29.49 -10.55 -29.96
N ILE A 194 28.87 -9.36 -29.85
CA ILE A 194 28.03 -9.04 -28.70
C ILE A 194 26.73 -9.86 -28.68
N SER A 195 26.16 -10.18 -29.86
CA SER A 195 24.98 -11.05 -29.94
C SER A 195 25.27 -12.46 -29.46
N ARG A 196 26.45 -13.02 -29.78
CA ARG A 196 26.84 -14.37 -29.38
C ARG A 196 27.08 -14.49 -27.87
N GLU A 197 27.52 -13.43 -27.22
CA GLU A 197 27.70 -13.40 -25.76
C GLU A 197 26.37 -13.56 -25.02
N VAL A 198 25.29 -12.98 -25.55
CA VAL A 198 23.94 -13.01 -24.93
C VAL A 198 22.97 -14.03 -25.55
N ASP A 199 23.27 -14.55 -26.74
CA ASP A 199 22.53 -15.59 -27.46
C ASP A 199 23.50 -16.59 -28.13
N PRO A 200 24.17 -17.46 -27.35
CA PRO A 200 25.18 -18.38 -27.89
C PRO A 200 24.65 -19.39 -28.91
N LYS A 201 23.34 -19.69 -28.87
CA LYS A 201 22.67 -20.62 -29.78
C LYS A 201 22.13 -19.94 -31.04
N GLY A 202 22.07 -18.61 -31.06
CA GLY A 202 21.53 -17.84 -32.17
C GLY A 202 20.02 -18.04 -32.37
N GLU A 203 19.26 -18.31 -31.30
CA GLU A 203 17.83 -18.61 -31.36
C GLU A 203 16.97 -17.36 -31.61
N ARG A 204 17.44 -16.19 -31.18
CA ARG A 204 16.73 -14.90 -31.25
C ARG A 204 17.53 -13.80 -31.99
N THR A 205 18.61 -14.20 -32.65
CA THR A 205 19.49 -13.31 -33.42
C THR A 205 19.22 -13.45 -34.92
N PHE A 206 18.99 -12.32 -35.60
CA PHE A 206 18.78 -12.19 -37.04
C PHE A 206 19.97 -11.47 -37.68
N GLY A 207 20.60 -12.11 -38.65
CA GLY A 207 21.72 -11.52 -39.38
C GLY A 207 21.27 -10.68 -40.57
N VAL A 208 21.72 -9.43 -40.64
CA VAL A 208 21.51 -8.56 -41.80
C VAL A 208 22.84 -8.17 -42.40
N LEU A 209 23.02 -8.47 -43.69
CA LEU A 209 24.17 -8.05 -44.46
C LEU A 209 23.84 -6.82 -45.30
N THR A 210 24.53 -5.71 -45.05
CA THR A 210 24.41 -4.47 -45.84
C THR A 210 25.59 -4.31 -46.79
N LYS A 211 25.51 -3.35 -47.73
CA LYS A 211 26.64 -2.99 -48.63
C LYS A 211 27.15 -4.16 -49.49
N ILE A 212 26.27 -5.11 -49.83
CA ILE A 212 26.60 -6.26 -50.68
C ILE A 212 27.00 -5.79 -52.10
N ASP A 213 26.44 -4.66 -52.53
CA ASP A 213 26.77 -3.97 -53.78
C ASP A 213 28.18 -3.36 -53.81
N LEU A 214 28.83 -3.21 -52.65
CA LEU A 214 30.16 -2.60 -52.50
C LEU A 214 31.26 -3.63 -52.20
N MET A 215 31.01 -4.91 -52.43
CA MET A 215 32.01 -5.96 -52.31
C MET A 215 33.06 -5.88 -53.43
N ASP A 216 34.26 -6.39 -53.14
CA ASP A 216 35.34 -6.43 -54.11
C ASP A 216 34.97 -7.32 -55.31
N LYS A 217 35.31 -6.88 -56.52
CA LYS A 217 34.99 -7.62 -57.75
C LYS A 217 35.61 -9.02 -57.69
N GLY A 218 34.77 -10.04 -57.90
CA GLY A 218 35.18 -11.44 -57.82
C GLY A 218 34.97 -12.08 -56.44
N THR A 219 34.41 -11.34 -55.48
CA THR A 219 33.93 -11.87 -54.19
C THR A 219 32.40 -11.81 -54.13
N ASP A 220 31.80 -12.69 -53.33
CA ASP A 220 30.37 -12.73 -53.07
C ASP A 220 30.07 -13.08 -51.60
N ALA A 221 28.84 -12.84 -51.17
CA ALA A 221 28.37 -13.13 -49.82
C ALA A 221 27.48 -14.39 -49.74
N VAL A 222 27.47 -15.25 -50.76
CA VAL A 222 26.55 -16.40 -50.83
C VAL A 222 26.75 -17.34 -49.65
N ASP A 223 27.99 -17.63 -49.27
CA ASP A 223 28.30 -18.49 -48.13
C ASP A 223 27.76 -17.96 -46.79
N ILE A 224 27.71 -16.64 -46.62
CA ILE A 224 27.15 -16.01 -45.42
C ILE A 224 25.62 -16.03 -45.50
N LEU A 225 25.05 -15.63 -46.63
CA LEU A 225 23.60 -15.57 -46.85
C LEU A 225 22.93 -16.94 -46.74
N GLU A 226 23.59 -18.01 -47.17
CA GLU A 226 23.13 -19.39 -47.02
C GLU A 226 23.40 -19.97 -45.63
N GLY A 227 24.11 -19.25 -44.76
CA GLY A 227 24.46 -19.68 -43.40
C GLY A 227 25.54 -20.78 -43.35
N ARG A 228 26.32 -20.95 -44.43
CA ARG A 228 27.44 -21.90 -44.50
C ARG A 228 28.66 -21.39 -43.72
N SER A 229 28.96 -20.10 -43.85
CA SER A 229 30.09 -19.44 -43.17
C SER A 229 29.80 -19.17 -41.68
N TYR A 230 28.62 -18.62 -41.37
CA TYR A 230 28.17 -18.41 -40.00
C TYR A 230 26.71 -18.82 -39.84
N ARG A 231 26.48 -19.91 -39.11
CA ARG A 231 25.16 -20.51 -38.96
C ARG A 231 24.39 -19.85 -37.81
N LEU A 232 23.29 -19.19 -38.16
CA LEU A 232 22.23 -18.77 -37.23
C LEU A 232 21.03 -19.72 -37.33
N GLN A 233 20.17 -19.76 -36.31
CA GLN A 233 18.89 -20.50 -36.41
C GLN A 233 17.90 -19.76 -37.32
N THR A 234 18.10 -18.46 -37.51
CA THR A 234 17.35 -17.62 -38.43
C THR A 234 18.16 -17.37 -39.71
N PRO A 235 17.50 -17.16 -40.86
CA PRO A 235 18.21 -16.92 -42.11
C PRO A 235 18.84 -15.52 -42.15
N TRP A 236 20.00 -15.42 -42.79
CA TRP A 236 20.63 -14.14 -43.13
C TRP A 236 19.84 -13.43 -44.23
N VAL A 237 19.74 -12.09 -44.12
CA VAL A 237 19.09 -11.26 -45.14
C VAL A 237 20.06 -10.22 -45.68
N GLY A 238 20.25 -10.24 -46.98
CA GLY A 238 20.99 -9.22 -47.71
C GLY A 238 20.12 -8.01 -48.00
N VAL A 239 20.66 -6.81 -47.78
CA VAL A 239 19.99 -5.52 -48.00
C VAL A 239 20.92 -4.59 -48.79
N VAL A 240 20.38 -4.01 -49.86
CA VAL A 240 21.08 -3.00 -50.66
C VAL A 240 20.42 -1.65 -50.40
N ASN A 241 21.17 -0.76 -49.77
CA ASN A 241 20.70 0.56 -49.38
C ASN A 241 21.15 1.63 -50.39
N ARG A 242 20.56 2.83 -50.30
CA ARG A 242 21.03 4.00 -51.06
C ARG A 242 22.48 4.33 -50.71
N SER A 243 23.27 4.64 -51.74
CA SER A 243 24.62 5.17 -51.57
C SER A 243 24.58 6.61 -51.04
N GLN A 244 25.72 7.13 -50.56
CA GLN A 244 25.81 8.55 -50.17
C GLN A 244 25.47 9.50 -51.33
N GLN A 245 25.81 9.10 -52.56
CA GLN A 245 25.45 9.89 -53.76
C GLN A 245 23.94 9.90 -54.00
N ASP A 246 23.27 8.76 -53.81
CA ASP A 246 21.82 8.66 -53.96
C ASP A 246 21.08 9.50 -52.91
N ILE A 247 21.61 9.52 -51.68
CA ILE A 247 21.08 10.36 -50.60
C ILE A 247 21.24 11.84 -50.96
N ASN A 248 22.43 12.25 -51.41
CA ASN A 248 22.68 13.64 -51.81
C ASN A 248 21.81 14.07 -53.00
N LYS A 249 21.43 13.13 -53.88
CA LYS A 249 20.51 13.34 -55.00
C LYS A 249 19.04 13.21 -54.62
N ASN A 250 18.72 12.98 -53.34
CA ASN A 250 17.37 12.74 -52.83
C ASN A 250 16.60 11.68 -53.64
N VAL A 251 17.27 10.57 -54.00
CA VAL A 251 16.62 9.46 -54.70
C VAL A 251 15.51 8.90 -53.81
N ASP A 252 14.31 8.81 -54.38
CA ASP A 252 13.12 8.32 -53.69
C ASP A 252 13.30 6.87 -53.19
N MET A 253 12.68 6.57 -52.06
CA MET A 253 12.81 5.28 -51.39
C MET A 253 12.12 4.15 -52.17
N ILE A 254 11.03 4.44 -52.88
CA ILE A 254 10.36 3.45 -53.75
C ILE A 254 11.30 3.06 -54.89
N ALA A 255 11.98 4.05 -55.49
CA ALA A 255 12.99 3.79 -56.52
C ALA A 255 14.19 3.01 -55.97
N ALA A 256 14.61 3.26 -54.72
CA ALA A 256 15.66 2.50 -54.06
C ALA A 256 15.28 1.02 -53.83
N ARG A 257 14.07 0.75 -53.31
CA ARG A 257 13.56 -0.63 -53.14
C ARG A 257 13.42 -1.38 -54.47
N ARG A 258 13.01 -0.68 -55.53
CA ARG A 258 12.96 -1.28 -56.88
C ARG A 258 14.37 -1.67 -57.36
N ARG A 259 15.36 -0.78 -57.20
CA ARG A 259 16.76 -1.07 -57.55
C ARG A 259 17.33 -2.23 -56.72
N GLU A 260 17.00 -2.31 -55.44
CA GLU A 260 17.37 -3.44 -54.58
C GLU A 260 16.82 -4.77 -55.13
N ARG A 261 15.53 -4.80 -55.50
CA ARG A 261 14.91 -5.99 -56.08
C ARG A 261 15.53 -6.37 -57.42
N GLU A 262 15.80 -5.38 -58.28
CA GLU A 262 16.48 -5.57 -59.55
C GLU A 262 17.91 -6.11 -59.35
N TYR A 263 18.66 -5.60 -58.37
CA TYR A 263 20.00 -6.07 -58.03
C TYR A 263 20.00 -7.56 -57.71
N PHE A 264 19.15 -8.01 -56.77
CA PHE A 264 19.09 -9.43 -56.40
C PHE A 264 18.54 -10.32 -57.53
N ALA A 265 17.67 -9.79 -58.41
CA ALA A 265 17.13 -10.54 -59.54
C ALA A 265 18.09 -10.67 -60.74
N SER A 266 18.97 -9.67 -60.92
CA SER A 266 19.89 -9.58 -62.06
C SER A 266 21.29 -10.12 -61.76
N THR A 267 21.71 -10.10 -60.49
CA THR A 267 23.03 -10.61 -60.07
C THR A 267 23.05 -12.15 -60.10
N PRO A 268 23.89 -12.79 -60.95
CA PRO A 268 23.90 -14.24 -61.12
C PRO A 268 24.04 -15.04 -59.82
N GLU A 269 24.90 -14.57 -58.91
CA GLU A 269 25.26 -15.22 -57.66
C GLU A 269 24.12 -15.23 -56.63
N TYR A 270 23.22 -14.24 -56.67
CA TYR A 270 22.14 -14.09 -55.68
C TYR A 270 20.74 -14.41 -56.23
N LYS A 271 20.63 -14.67 -57.53
CA LYS A 271 19.35 -14.84 -58.24
C LYS A 271 18.46 -15.93 -57.65
N HIS A 272 19.04 -17.05 -57.20
CA HIS A 272 18.28 -18.16 -56.58
C HIS A 272 17.68 -17.79 -55.22
N MET A 273 18.25 -16.78 -54.54
CA MET A 273 17.81 -16.31 -53.22
C MET A 273 17.01 -15.01 -53.26
N ALA A 274 16.81 -14.41 -54.44
CA ALA A 274 16.21 -13.08 -54.59
C ALA A 274 14.85 -12.89 -53.88
N SER A 275 14.05 -13.96 -53.75
CA SER A 275 12.76 -13.93 -53.04
C SER A 275 12.88 -13.82 -51.51
N ARG A 276 14.07 -14.06 -50.95
CA ARG A 276 14.40 -14.05 -49.52
C ARG A 276 15.39 -12.93 -49.16
N MET A 277 15.56 -11.96 -50.05
CA MET A 277 16.47 -10.83 -49.87
C MET A 277 15.71 -9.50 -49.94
N GLY A 278 16.36 -8.46 -49.45
CA GLY A 278 15.90 -7.09 -49.51
C GLY A 278 15.08 -6.63 -48.30
N SER A 279 14.92 -5.31 -48.24
CA SER A 279 14.36 -4.59 -47.09
C SER A 279 12.87 -4.91 -46.84
N GLU A 280 12.09 -5.12 -47.91
CA GLU A 280 10.68 -5.50 -47.80
C GLU A 280 10.49 -6.91 -47.24
N TYR A 281 11.33 -7.86 -47.66
CA TYR A 281 11.32 -9.21 -47.12
C TYR A 281 11.73 -9.21 -45.64
N LEU A 282 12.78 -8.45 -45.30
CA LEU A 282 13.23 -8.28 -43.92
C LEU A 282 12.10 -7.77 -43.01
N GLY A 283 11.41 -6.70 -43.41
CA GLY A 283 10.30 -6.14 -42.63
C GLY A 283 9.17 -7.14 -42.39
N LYS A 284 8.76 -7.88 -43.44
CA LYS A 284 7.73 -8.93 -43.33
C LYS A 284 8.17 -10.10 -42.45
N MET A 285 9.43 -10.53 -42.57
CA MET A 285 10.00 -11.60 -41.75
C MET A 285 10.02 -11.22 -40.27
N LEU A 286 10.52 -10.02 -39.96
CA LEU A 286 10.60 -9.51 -38.59
C LEU A 286 9.22 -9.35 -37.96
N SER A 287 8.24 -8.82 -38.70
CA SER A 287 6.86 -8.67 -38.21
C SER A 287 6.22 -10.04 -37.91
N LYS A 288 6.35 -11.01 -38.81
CA LYS A 288 5.83 -12.37 -38.60
C LYS A 288 6.48 -13.06 -37.41
N HIS A 289 7.79 -12.92 -37.24
CA HIS A 289 8.50 -13.52 -36.13
C HIS A 289 8.15 -12.85 -34.80
N LEU A 290 8.08 -11.52 -34.77
CA LEU A 290 7.65 -10.76 -33.60
C LEU A 290 6.24 -11.19 -33.17
N GLU A 291 5.30 -11.37 -34.11
CA GLU A 291 3.95 -11.86 -33.81
C GLU A 291 3.97 -13.26 -33.15
N GLN A 292 4.80 -14.17 -33.65
CA GLN A 292 4.96 -15.51 -33.07
C GLN A 292 5.52 -15.47 -31.64
N VAL A 293 6.52 -14.62 -31.41
CA VAL A 293 7.12 -14.41 -30.07
C VAL A 293 6.09 -13.78 -29.12
N ILE A 294 5.35 -12.77 -29.55
CA ILE A 294 4.28 -12.15 -28.75
C ILE A 294 3.25 -13.22 -28.37
N LYS A 295 2.79 -14.01 -29.33
CA LYS A 295 1.77 -15.04 -29.10
C LYS A 295 2.23 -16.12 -28.09
N SER A 296 3.48 -16.55 -28.14
CA SER A 296 4.01 -17.54 -27.20
C SER A 296 4.21 -16.98 -25.79
N ARG A 297 4.40 -15.65 -25.67
CA ARG A 297 4.67 -14.97 -24.38
C ARG A 297 3.44 -14.39 -23.69
N ILE A 298 2.33 -14.14 -24.40
CA ILE A 298 1.09 -13.59 -23.81
C ILE A 298 0.64 -14.31 -22.53
N PRO A 299 0.61 -15.65 -22.45
CA PRO A 299 0.21 -16.33 -21.21
C PRO A 299 1.11 -16.00 -20.01
N GLY A 300 2.42 -15.85 -20.25
CA GLY A 300 3.38 -15.44 -19.23
C GLY A 300 3.17 -14.00 -18.77
N ILE A 301 2.91 -13.09 -19.72
CA ILE A 301 2.61 -11.68 -19.44
C ILE A 301 1.31 -11.55 -18.64
N GLN A 302 0.26 -12.31 -18.99
CA GLN A 302 -1.02 -12.31 -18.28
C GLN A 302 -0.87 -12.82 -16.84
N SER A 303 -0.07 -13.87 -16.64
CA SER A 303 0.26 -14.39 -15.30
C SER A 303 1.02 -13.36 -14.47
N LEU A 304 2.03 -12.70 -15.06
CA LEU A 304 2.77 -11.62 -14.40
C LEU A 304 1.85 -10.48 -13.97
N ILE A 305 1.00 -9.99 -14.88
CA ILE A 305 0.05 -8.91 -14.59
C ILE A 305 -0.89 -9.31 -13.46
N THR A 306 -1.47 -10.50 -13.52
CA THR A 306 -2.42 -10.98 -12.49
C THR A 306 -1.74 -11.08 -11.12
N LYS A 307 -0.51 -11.60 -11.07
CA LYS A 307 0.29 -11.67 -9.85
C LYS A 307 0.59 -10.28 -9.29
N THR A 308 1.06 -9.36 -10.13
CA THR A 308 1.39 -7.99 -9.69
C THR A 308 0.15 -7.21 -9.24
N ILE A 309 -1.01 -7.40 -9.88
CA ILE A 309 -2.28 -6.83 -9.41
C ILE A 309 -2.58 -7.28 -7.98
N ALA A 310 -2.49 -8.58 -7.69
CA ALA A 310 -2.76 -9.12 -6.36
C ALA A 310 -1.77 -8.59 -5.29
N GLU A 311 -0.49 -8.43 -5.65
CA GLU A 311 0.53 -7.84 -4.79
C GLU A 311 0.23 -6.37 -4.49
N LEU A 312 -0.09 -5.58 -5.52
CA LEU A 312 -0.44 -4.16 -5.39
C LEU A 312 -1.72 -3.96 -4.56
N GLU A 313 -2.75 -4.78 -4.78
CA GLU A 313 -3.99 -4.74 -3.99
C GLU A 313 -3.74 -5.08 -2.52
N THR A 314 -2.90 -6.08 -2.25
CA THR A 314 -2.53 -6.44 -0.87
C THR A 314 -1.78 -5.30 -0.19
N GLU A 315 -0.87 -4.64 -0.89
CA GLU A 315 -0.13 -3.49 -0.35
C GLU A 315 -1.04 -2.28 -0.13
N LEU A 316 -1.92 -1.95 -1.08
CA LEU A 316 -2.92 -0.90 -0.93
C LEU A 316 -3.86 -1.15 0.26
N ASN A 317 -4.31 -2.40 0.45
CA ASN A 317 -5.13 -2.77 1.60
C ASN A 317 -4.40 -2.57 2.93
N ARG A 318 -3.08 -2.83 2.99
CA ARG A 318 -2.26 -2.56 4.18
C ARG A 318 -2.08 -1.07 4.45
N LEU A 319 -1.92 -0.26 3.41
CA LEU A 319 -1.82 1.19 3.55
C LEU A 319 -3.17 1.82 3.92
N GLY A 320 -4.29 1.16 3.65
CA GLY A 320 -5.64 1.66 3.92
C GLY A 320 -6.25 2.40 2.72
N LYS A 321 -7.52 2.76 2.86
CA LYS A 321 -8.29 3.41 1.77
C LYS A 321 -7.90 4.88 1.61
N PRO A 322 -7.96 5.42 0.38
CA PRO A 322 -7.82 6.85 0.18
C PRO A 322 -8.95 7.61 0.89
N ILE A 323 -8.58 8.70 1.55
CA ILE A 323 -9.51 9.56 2.26
C ILE A 323 -10.14 10.51 1.25
N ALA A 324 -11.46 10.68 1.31
CA ALA A 324 -12.15 11.62 0.45
C ALA A 324 -11.71 13.06 0.78
N ASN A 325 -11.63 13.91 -0.25
CA ASN A 325 -11.20 15.29 -0.07
C ASN A 325 -12.29 16.19 0.52
N ASP A 326 -13.56 15.83 0.35
CA ASP A 326 -14.70 16.58 0.87
C ASP A 326 -14.91 16.36 2.38
N ALA A 327 -15.56 17.33 3.02
CA ALA A 327 -15.81 17.29 4.46
C ALA A 327 -16.70 16.11 4.88
N GLY A 328 -17.64 15.69 4.04
CA GLY A 328 -18.57 14.59 4.33
C GLY A 328 -17.85 13.25 4.38
N GLY A 329 -17.00 12.97 3.39
CA GLY A 329 -16.21 11.73 3.38
C GLY A 329 -15.17 11.68 4.49
N LYS A 330 -14.53 12.80 4.86
CA LYS A 330 -13.64 12.87 6.03
C LYS A 330 -14.37 12.55 7.33
N LEU A 331 -15.56 13.12 7.53
CA LEU A 331 -16.39 12.84 8.69
C LEU A 331 -16.80 11.35 8.73
N TYR A 332 -17.19 10.79 7.58
CA TYR A 332 -17.53 9.38 7.47
C TYR A 332 -16.37 8.48 7.90
N THR A 333 -15.15 8.75 7.41
CA THR A 333 -13.95 7.99 7.79
C THR A 333 -13.68 8.07 9.30
N ILE A 334 -13.77 9.27 9.90
CA ILE A 334 -13.59 9.44 11.35
C ILE A 334 -14.63 8.61 12.12
N MET A 335 -15.90 8.67 11.71
CA MET A 335 -16.99 7.92 12.34
C MET A 335 -16.82 6.40 12.19
N GLU A 336 -16.36 5.93 11.04
CA GLU A 336 -16.07 4.52 10.78
C GLU A 336 -14.98 4.01 11.72
N ILE A 337 -13.87 4.76 11.86
CA ILE A 337 -12.77 4.43 12.78
C ILE A 337 -13.25 4.40 14.23
N CYS A 338 -14.04 5.40 14.64
CA CYS A 338 -14.60 5.44 16.00
C CYS A 338 -15.53 4.26 16.29
N ARG A 339 -16.33 3.82 15.31
CA ARG A 339 -17.20 2.64 15.43
C ARG A 339 -16.40 1.35 15.57
N MET A 340 -15.29 1.22 14.84
CA MET A 340 -14.40 0.06 14.98
C MET A 340 -13.77 0.00 16.36
N PHE A 341 -13.26 1.13 16.86
CA PHE A 341 -12.76 1.25 18.23
C PHE A 341 -13.83 0.89 19.28
N ASP A 342 -15.03 1.45 19.16
CA ASP A 342 -16.15 1.20 20.08
C ASP A 342 -16.59 -0.28 20.06
N GLY A 343 -16.58 -0.91 18.88
CA GLY A 343 -16.79 -2.34 18.71
C GLY A 343 -15.77 -3.18 19.48
N ILE A 344 -14.47 -2.91 19.30
CA ILE A 344 -13.39 -3.63 20.01
C ILE A 344 -13.48 -3.41 21.53
N TYR A 345 -13.78 -2.19 21.97
CA TYR A 345 -13.98 -1.91 23.39
C TYR A 345 -15.15 -2.72 23.98
N LYS A 346 -16.28 -2.81 23.26
CA LYS A 346 -17.43 -3.63 23.65
C LYS A 346 -17.08 -5.12 23.71
N GLU A 347 -16.28 -5.62 22.77
CA GLU A 347 -15.80 -7.02 22.78
C GLU A 347 -14.99 -7.36 24.04
N HIS A 348 -14.16 -6.43 24.56
CA HIS A 348 -13.46 -6.61 25.83
C HIS A 348 -14.41 -6.68 27.04
N LEU A 349 -15.49 -5.91 27.02
CA LEU A 349 -16.48 -5.91 28.10
C LEU A 349 -17.38 -7.15 28.06
N ASP A 350 -17.73 -7.63 26.87
CA ASP A 350 -18.61 -8.78 26.66
C ASP A 350 -17.90 -10.13 26.79
N GLY A 351 -16.57 -10.12 26.98
CA GLY A 351 -15.78 -11.33 27.18
C GLY A 351 -15.40 -12.06 25.89
N VAL A 352 -15.65 -11.46 24.72
CA VAL A 352 -15.08 -11.93 23.44
C VAL A 352 -13.56 -11.75 23.45
N ARG A 353 -13.09 -10.68 24.11
CA ARG A 353 -11.68 -10.41 24.39
C ARG A 353 -11.43 -10.37 25.90
N PRO A 354 -10.19 -10.66 26.36
CA PRO A 354 -9.86 -10.59 27.78
C PRO A 354 -9.94 -9.15 28.28
N GLY A 355 -10.55 -8.94 29.43
CA GLY A 355 -10.71 -7.64 30.06
C GLY A 355 -11.85 -7.58 31.08
N GLY A 356 -13.05 -7.96 30.64
CA GLY A 356 -14.27 -7.90 31.46
C GLY A 356 -14.21 -8.78 32.73
N GLU A 357 -13.48 -9.89 32.71
CA GLU A 357 -13.30 -10.77 33.87
C GLU A 357 -12.64 -10.08 35.07
N LYS A 358 -11.81 -9.05 34.82
CA LYS A 358 -11.18 -8.27 35.88
C LYS A 358 -12.20 -7.50 36.71
N VAL A 359 -13.29 -7.04 36.09
CA VAL A 359 -14.39 -6.35 36.78
C VAL A 359 -15.07 -7.32 37.75
N TYR A 360 -15.35 -8.54 37.30
CA TYR A 360 -15.89 -9.60 38.18
C TYR A 360 -14.96 -9.90 39.35
N HIS A 361 -13.64 -9.94 39.11
CA HIS A 361 -12.67 -10.17 40.18
C HIS A 361 -12.71 -9.09 41.28
N VAL A 362 -12.97 -7.83 40.94
CA VAL A 362 -13.17 -6.76 41.94
C VAL A 362 -14.37 -7.07 42.84
N PHE A 363 -15.48 -7.52 42.25
CA PHE A 363 -16.73 -7.74 42.98
C PHE A 363 -16.79 -9.06 43.76
N ASP A 364 -16.17 -10.13 43.26
CA ASP A 364 -16.22 -11.44 43.91
C ASP A 364 -15.10 -11.66 44.94
N ASN A 365 -13.95 -11.01 44.73
CA ASN A 365 -12.76 -11.21 45.58
C ASN A 365 -12.39 -9.95 46.36
N GLN A 366 -12.04 -8.86 45.67
CA GLN A 366 -11.42 -7.70 46.33
C GLN A 366 -12.38 -7.00 47.30
N PHE A 367 -13.57 -6.65 46.83
CA PHE A 367 -14.55 -5.91 47.62
C PHE A 367 -15.09 -6.73 48.82
N PRO A 368 -15.46 -8.01 48.66
CA PRO A 368 -15.85 -8.85 49.79
C PRO A 368 -14.76 -9.05 50.84
N VAL A 369 -13.51 -9.21 50.41
CA VAL A 369 -12.37 -9.31 51.32
C VAL A 369 -12.17 -7.99 52.05
N ALA A 370 -12.32 -6.85 51.38
CA ALA A 370 -12.24 -5.54 51.99
C ALA A 370 -13.33 -5.32 53.05
N ILE A 371 -14.58 -5.71 52.79
CA ILE A 371 -15.66 -5.66 53.79
C ILE A 371 -15.38 -6.59 54.97
N LYS A 372 -14.95 -7.84 54.73
CA LYS A 372 -14.64 -8.79 55.81
C LYS A 372 -13.48 -8.35 56.70
N ARG A 373 -12.55 -7.55 56.17
CA ARG A 373 -11.43 -6.98 56.92
C ARG A 373 -11.81 -5.80 57.80
N LEU A 374 -13.02 -5.24 57.65
CA LEU A 374 -13.53 -4.23 58.56
C LEU A 374 -13.74 -4.87 59.93
N GLN A 375 -12.76 -4.71 60.79
CA GLN A 375 -12.85 -5.05 62.20
C GLN A 375 -13.60 -3.94 62.92
N PHE A 376 -14.75 -4.29 63.50
CA PHE A 376 -15.57 -3.35 64.27
C PHE A 376 -15.16 -3.30 65.75
N ASP A 377 -14.05 -3.94 66.14
CA ASP A 377 -13.59 -4.05 67.52
C ASP A 377 -13.35 -2.69 68.20
N LYS A 378 -12.93 -1.67 67.42
CA LYS A 378 -12.76 -0.31 67.94
C LYS A 378 -14.12 0.35 68.20
N GLN A 379 -15.02 0.28 67.23
CA GLN A 379 -16.37 0.88 67.29
C GLN A 379 -17.26 0.17 68.33
N LEU A 380 -17.10 -1.14 68.49
CA LEU A 380 -17.87 -1.98 69.41
C LEU A 380 -17.08 -2.36 70.67
N SER A 381 -16.01 -1.62 70.98
CA SER A 381 -15.29 -1.78 72.24
C SER A 381 -16.21 -1.50 73.43
N MET A 382 -16.01 -2.23 74.53
CA MET A 382 -16.83 -2.08 75.74
C MET A 382 -16.90 -0.64 76.26
N GLU A 383 -15.78 0.08 76.16
CA GLU A 383 -15.67 1.48 76.55
C GLU A 383 -16.52 2.39 75.65
N ASN A 384 -16.45 2.20 74.32
CA ASN A 384 -17.24 3.00 73.37
C ASN A 384 -18.73 2.69 73.45
N VAL A 385 -19.11 1.42 73.60
CA VAL A 385 -20.52 1.02 73.77
C VAL A 385 -21.08 1.62 75.06
N ARG A 386 -20.36 1.54 76.19
CA ARG A 386 -20.78 2.17 77.45
C ARG A 386 -20.99 3.67 77.24
N LYS A 387 -20.00 4.35 76.67
CA LYS A 387 -20.04 5.79 76.43
C LYS A 387 -21.26 6.19 75.60
N LEU A 388 -21.43 5.60 74.41
CA LEU A 388 -22.49 5.99 73.48
C LEU A 388 -23.90 5.64 73.97
N ILE A 389 -24.06 4.54 74.71
CA ILE A 389 -25.34 4.16 75.30
C ILE A 389 -25.70 5.10 76.46
N THR A 390 -24.77 5.33 77.40
CA THR A 390 -25.03 6.22 78.55
C THR A 390 -25.26 7.68 78.10
N GLU A 391 -24.51 8.16 77.11
CA GLU A 391 -24.75 9.48 76.51
C GLU A 391 -26.11 9.60 75.82
N ALA A 392 -26.60 8.50 75.22
CA ALA A 392 -27.88 8.49 74.53
C ALA A 392 -29.09 8.41 75.49
N ASP A 393 -28.95 7.72 76.63
CA ASP A 393 -30.00 7.61 77.66
C ASP A 393 -30.16 8.88 78.50
N GLY A 394 -29.12 9.71 78.59
CA GLY A 394 -29.18 10.99 79.29
C GLY A 394 -29.60 10.86 80.76
N TYR A 395 -30.55 11.70 81.21
CA TYR A 395 -30.96 11.80 82.61
C TYR A 395 -32.10 10.84 83.02
N GLN A 396 -32.70 10.09 82.08
CA GLN A 396 -33.87 9.22 82.32
C GLN A 396 -33.69 7.78 81.79
N PRO A 397 -32.84 6.95 82.43
CA PRO A 397 -32.53 5.59 81.96
C PRO A 397 -33.63 4.52 82.21
N HIS A 398 -34.84 4.91 82.66
CA HIS A 398 -35.81 3.98 83.27
C HIS A 398 -37.05 3.65 82.44
N LEU A 399 -37.30 4.33 81.32
CA LEU A 399 -38.62 4.28 80.65
C LEU A 399 -38.62 3.69 79.22
N ILE A 400 -37.52 3.76 78.47
CA ILE A 400 -37.45 3.36 77.06
C ILE A 400 -36.06 2.77 76.76
N ALA A 401 -35.93 1.84 75.80
CA ALA A 401 -34.63 1.33 75.34
C ALA A 401 -33.78 2.47 74.69
N PRO A 402 -32.43 2.44 74.79
CA PRO A 402 -31.50 3.47 74.28
C PRO A 402 -31.42 3.52 72.75
N GLU A 403 -32.54 3.77 72.06
CA GLU A 403 -32.66 3.72 70.61
C GLU A 403 -31.60 4.58 69.90
N GLN A 404 -31.40 5.79 70.42
CA GLN A 404 -30.42 6.74 69.88
C GLN A 404 -28.97 6.24 70.03
N GLY A 405 -28.69 5.44 71.05
CA GLY A 405 -27.37 4.84 71.28
C GLY A 405 -27.10 3.70 70.29
N TYR A 406 -28.09 2.82 70.05
CA TYR A 406 -28.02 1.82 68.98
C TYR A 406 -27.81 2.47 67.61
N ARG A 407 -28.56 3.55 67.31
CA ARG A 407 -28.42 4.32 66.06
C ARG A 407 -26.99 4.81 65.86
N ARG A 408 -26.41 5.49 66.85
CA ARG A 408 -25.03 6.01 66.78
C ARG A 408 -23.98 4.91 66.62
N LEU A 409 -24.15 3.77 67.31
CA LEU A 409 -23.24 2.63 67.19
C LEU A 409 -23.28 2.01 65.80
N ILE A 410 -24.47 1.80 65.25
CA ILE A 410 -24.65 1.25 63.89
C ILE A 410 -24.08 2.22 62.85
N GLU A 411 -24.41 3.50 62.96
CA GLU A 411 -23.89 4.55 62.07
C GLU A 411 -22.35 4.60 62.08
N SER A 412 -21.74 4.56 63.26
CA SER A 412 -20.27 4.53 63.41
C SER A 412 -19.62 3.32 62.72
N CYS A 413 -20.30 2.18 62.66
CA CYS A 413 -19.82 1.00 61.96
C CYS A 413 -20.02 1.12 60.44
N LEU A 414 -21.21 1.53 59.99
CA LEU A 414 -21.56 1.59 58.57
C LEU A 414 -20.77 2.66 57.79
N ILE A 415 -20.42 3.79 58.41
CA ILE A 415 -19.58 4.82 57.78
C ILE A 415 -18.23 4.26 57.33
N SER A 416 -17.68 3.26 58.03
CA SER A 416 -16.40 2.63 57.65
C SER A 416 -16.45 1.88 56.31
N ILE A 417 -17.65 1.53 55.82
CA ILE A 417 -17.87 0.86 54.53
C ILE A 417 -17.62 1.81 53.35
N ARG A 418 -17.72 3.12 53.54
CA ARG A 418 -17.46 4.13 52.49
C ARG A 418 -16.08 3.92 51.86
N GLY A 419 -15.04 3.67 52.66
CA GLY A 419 -13.68 3.45 52.15
C GLY A 419 -13.59 2.29 51.15
N PRO A 420 -13.96 1.05 51.53
CA PRO A 420 -14.02 -0.09 50.61
C PRO A 420 -14.91 0.14 49.38
N ALA A 421 -16.03 0.86 49.53
CA ALA A 421 -16.93 1.15 48.43
C ALA A 421 -16.31 2.10 47.39
N GLU A 422 -15.63 3.16 47.84
CA GLU A 422 -14.86 4.06 46.97
C GLU A 422 -13.71 3.33 46.28
N ALA A 423 -13.00 2.46 47.01
CA ALA A 423 -11.92 1.68 46.43
C ALA A 423 -12.41 0.73 45.32
N ALA A 424 -13.61 0.16 45.46
CA ALA A 424 -14.21 -0.68 44.41
C ALA A 424 -14.59 0.14 43.16
N VAL A 425 -15.14 1.34 43.35
CA VAL A 425 -15.42 2.30 42.26
C VAL A 425 -14.14 2.63 41.49
N ASP A 426 -13.06 2.96 42.21
CA ASP A 426 -11.78 3.33 41.63
C ASP A 426 -11.07 2.17 40.93
N ALA A 427 -11.18 0.95 41.49
CA ALA A 427 -10.63 -0.25 40.87
C ALA A 427 -11.31 -0.57 39.53
N VAL A 428 -12.64 -0.45 39.45
CA VAL A 428 -13.37 -0.66 38.18
C VAL A 428 -13.01 0.41 37.16
N HIS A 429 -12.94 1.68 37.57
CA HIS A 429 -12.53 2.77 36.69
C HIS A 429 -11.14 2.55 36.07
N ALA A 430 -10.17 2.11 36.88
CA ALA A 430 -8.82 1.80 36.41
C ALA A 430 -8.83 0.67 35.36
N ILE A 431 -9.68 -0.36 35.56
CA ILE A 431 -9.86 -1.44 34.58
C ILE A 431 -10.45 -0.89 33.28
N LEU A 432 -11.51 -0.07 33.34
CA LEU A 432 -12.12 0.51 32.13
C LEU A 432 -11.11 1.37 31.34
N LYS A 433 -10.28 2.15 32.04
CA LYS A 433 -9.17 2.91 31.42
C LYS A 433 -8.12 1.99 30.76
N ASP A 434 -7.77 0.86 31.37
CA ASP A 434 -6.88 -0.16 30.76
C ASP A 434 -7.50 -0.73 29.46
N LEU A 435 -8.81 -1.01 29.46
CA LEU A 435 -9.51 -1.53 28.29
C LEU A 435 -9.55 -0.52 27.14
N VAL A 436 -9.76 0.77 27.42
CA VAL A 436 -9.66 1.83 26.40
C VAL A 436 -8.28 1.82 25.74
N ARG A 437 -7.20 1.71 26.53
CA ARG A 437 -5.83 1.67 25.98
C ARG A 437 -5.60 0.45 25.09
N LYS A 438 -6.14 -0.72 25.46
CA LYS A 438 -6.05 -1.93 24.63
C LYS A 438 -6.83 -1.78 23.34
N ALA A 439 -8.09 -1.33 23.41
CA ALA A 439 -8.92 -1.10 22.24
C ALA A 439 -8.29 -0.10 21.25
N ILE A 440 -7.65 0.97 21.75
CA ILE A 440 -6.89 1.91 20.91
C ILE A 440 -5.74 1.21 20.18
N ASN A 441 -4.98 0.35 20.88
CA ASN A 441 -3.82 -0.34 20.31
C ASN A 441 -4.20 -1.47 19.33
N GLU A 442 -5.38 -2.05 19.48
CA GLU A 442 -5.92 -3.10 18.63
C GLU A 442 -6.64 -2.55 17.40
N THR A 443 -7.07 -1.28 17.42
CA THR A 443 -7.63 -0.58 16.26
C THR A 443 -6.51 -0.16 15.30
N HIS A 444 -6.40 -0.80 14.13
CA HIS A 444 -5.29 -0.57 13.20
C HIS A 444 -5.31 0.84 12.60
N GLU A 445 -6.50 1.34 12.29
CA GLU A 445 -6.73 2.63 11.63
C GLU A 445 -6.33 3.79 12.55
N LEU A 446 -6.51 3.66 13.87
CA LEU A 446 -6.01 4.65 14.84
C LEU A 446 -4.47 4.71 14.88
N LYS A 447 -3.75 3.70 14.39
CA LYS A 447 -2.28 3.78 14.25
C LYS A 447 -1.88 4.65 13.07
N GLN A 448 -2.71 4.72 12.03
CA GLN A 448 -2.48 5.52 10.82
C GLN A 448 -2.72 7.01 11.07
N PHE A 449 -3.56 7.36 12.05
CA PHE A 449 -3.94 8.74 12.37
C PHE A 449 -3.60 9.10 13.82
N PRO A 450 -2.36 9.56 14.10
CA PRO A 450 -1.90 9.86 15.45
C PRO A 450 -2.74 10.92 16.15
N THR A 451 -3.18 11.97 15.46
CA THR A 451 -3.98 13.03 16.08
C THR A 451 -5.37 12.50 16.46
N LEU A 452 -6.04 11.76 15.57
CA LEU A 452 -7.32 11.13 15.88
C LEU A 452 -7.21 10.16 17.07
N ARG A 453 -6.13 9.38 17.14
CA ARG A 453 -5.86 8.46 18.26
C ARG A 453 -5.83 9.16 19.60
N VAL A 454 -5.17 10.30 19.69
CA VAL A 454 -5.07 11.09 20.92
C VAL A 454 -6.44 11.66 21.31
N GLU A 455 -7.15 12.23 20.34
CA GLU A 455 -8.46 12.85 20.56
C GLU A 455 -9.51 11.83 21.02
N VAL A 456 -9.59 10.66 20.35
CA VAL A 456 -10.50 9.56 20.74
C VAL A 456 -10.15 9.04 22.13
N GLY A 457 -8.86 8.88 22.43
CA GLY A 457 -8.41 8.43 23.75
C GLY A 457 -8.75 9.41 24.87
N ASN A 458 -8.54 10.70 24.64
CA ASN A 458 -8.88 11.76 25.60
C ASN A 458 -10.39 11.80 25.86
N ALA A 459 -11.20 11.77 24.80
CA ALA A 459 -12.66 11.78 24.92
C ALA A 459 -13.19 10.56 25.69
N ALA A 460 -12.64 9.37 25.41
CA ALA A 460 -13.00 8.15 26.14
C ALA A 460 -12.62 8.25 27.63
N PHE A 461 -11.43 8.76 27.96
CA PHE A 461 -11.02 8.93 29.36
C PHE A 461 -11.86 9.96 30.11
N GLU A 462 -12.20 11.08 29.48
CA GLU A 462 -13.04 12.11 30.08
C GLU A 462 -14.45 11.58 30.38
N SER A 463 -15.04 10.82 29.44
CA SER A 463 -16.31 10.14 29.66
C SER A 463 -16.24 9.16 30.83
N LEU A 464 -15.19 8.34 30.94
CA LEU A 464 -15.00 7.44 32.06
C LEU A 464 -14.85 8.18 33.39
N ASP A 465 -14.14 9.32 33.42
CA ASP A 465 -13.97 10.12 34.64
C ASP A 465 -15.32 10.67 35.14
N ARG A 466 -16.18 11.16 34.23
CA ARG A 466 -17.56 11.55 34.57
C ARG A 466 -18.38 10.40 35.15
N MET A 467 -18.33 9.23 34.50
CA MET A 467 -19.06 8.03 34.95
C MET A 467 -18.57 7.56 36.33
N ARG A 468 -17.26 7.64 36.60
CA ARG A 468 -16.67 7.31 37.90
C ARG A 468 -17.19 8.25 39.00
N ASP A 469 -17.24 9.55 38.77
CA ASP A 469 -17.70 10.52 39.77
C ASP A 469 -19.19 10.32 40.09
N GLU A 470 -20.02 10.06 39.08
CA GLU A 470 -21.43 9.72 39.28
C GLU A 470 -21.59 8.39 40.04
N SER A 471 -20.83 7.37 39.65
CA SER A 471 -20.82 6.07 40.34
C SER A 471 -20.39 6.20 41.79
N LYS A 472 -19.39 7.04 42.10
CA LYS A 472 -18.94 7.30 43.46
C LYS A 472 -20.06 7.92 44.29
N LYS A 473 -20.71 8.96 43.76
CA LYS A 473 -21.84 9.63 44.41
C LYS A 473 -22.99 8.66 44.69
N ASN A 474 -23.38 7.84 43.72
CA ASN A 474 -24.49 6.90 43.87
C ASN A 474 -24.16 5.73 44.81
N THR A 475 -22.92 5.24 44.77
CA THR A 475 -22.45 4.18 45.67
C THR A 475 -22.43 4.64 47.12
N LEU A 476 -21.92 5.85 47.39
CA LEU A 476 -21.89 6.42 48.75
C LEU A 476 -23.30 6.68 49.27
N LYS A 477 -24.22 7.17 48.42
CA LYS A 477 -25.62 7.32 48.80
C LYS A 477 -26.27 6.02 49.25
N LEU A 478 -25.92 4.87 48.66
CA LEU A 478 -26.44 3.57 49.12
C LEU A 478 -26.00 3.28 50.56
N VAL A 479 -24.75 3.58 50.92
CA VAL A 479 -24.26 3.43 52.29
C VAL A 479 -24.99 4.42 53.23
N ASP A 480 -25.19 5.65 52.78
CA ASP A 480 -25.85 6.69 53.58
C ASP A 480 -27.33 6.37 53.83
N MET A 481 -28.01 5.74 52.86
CA MET A 481 -29.38 5.26 53.02
C MET A 481 -29.48 4.20 54.12
N GLU A 482 -28.55 3.24 54.18
CA GLU A 482 -28.49 2.22 55.24
C GLU A 482 -28.16 2.83 56.62
N CYS A 483 -27.43 3.96 56.65
CA CYS A 483 -27.16 4.69 57.90
C CYS A 483 -28.37 5.49 58.40
N SER A 484 -29.22 5.98 57.49
CA SER A 484 -30.26 6.97 57.80
C SER A 484 -31.53 6.36 58.41
N TYR A 485 -31.85 5.11 58.08
CA TYR A 485 -33.08 4.47 58.54
C TYR A 485 -32.83 3.03 59.01
N LEU A 486 -33.14 2.79 60.28
CA LEU A 486 -33.18 1.46 60.87
C LEU A 486 -34.61 0.93 60.84
N THR A 487 -34.78 -0.33 60.49
CA THR A 487 -36.12 -0.94 60.43
C THR A 487 -36.75 -1.02 61.82
N VAL A 488 -38.03 -0.68 61.93
CA VAL A 488 -38.80 -0.80 63.19
C VAL A 488 -38.75 -2.25 63.72
N ASP A 489 -38.68 -3.23 62.83
CA ASP A 489 -38.55 -4.65 63.18
C ASP A 489 -37.23 -4.98 63.89
N PHE A 490 -36.14 -4.23 63.65
CA PHE A 490 -34.90 -4.37 64.41
C PHE A 490 -35.14 -4.07 65.89
N PHE A 491 -35.80 -2.94 66.18
CA PHE A 491 -36.11 -2.52 67.55
C PHE A 491 -37.16 -3.41 68.23
N ARG A 492 -38.15 -3.94 67.49
CA ARG A 492 -39.13 -4.89 68.01
C ARG A 492 -38.53 -6.24 68.41
N LYS A 493 -37.45 -6.65 67.76
CA LYS A 493 -36.73 -7.91 68.02
C LYS A 493 -35.63 -7.75 69.06
N LEU A 494 -35.40 -6.54 69.59
CA LEU A 494 -34.53 -6.37 70.74
C LEU A 494 -35.07 -7.18 71.91
N PRO A 495 -34.23 -7.95 72.60
CA PRO A 495 -34.69 -8.74 73.73
C PRO A 495 -35.35 -7.84 74.78
N GLN A 496 -36.60 -8.15 75.14
CA GLN A 496 -37.28 -7.48 76.25
C GLN A 496 -36.67 -8.01 77.55
N ASP A 497 -35.80 -7.23 78.21
CA ASP A 497 -35.20 -7.58 79.50
C ASP A 497 -36.18 -7.45 80.68
N VAL A 498 -37.44 -7.86 80.50
CA VAL A 498 -38.49 -7.74 81.54
C VAL A 498 -38.91 -9.09 82.13
N GLU A 499 -38.49 -10.24 81.58
CA GLU A 499 -39.04 -11.54 82.00
C GLU A 499 -38.21 -12.40 82.97
N LYS A 500 -37.22 -11.85 83.69
CA LYS A 500 -36.69 -12.56 84.88
C LYS A 500 -36.64 -11.64 86.08
N GLY A 501 -37.60 -11.83 86.98
CA GLY A 501 -37.75 -11.14 88.26
C GLY A 501 -36.45 -11.14 89.07
N GLY A 502 -35.75 -10.01 89.05
CA GLY A 502 -34.65 -9.71 89.93
C GLY A 502 -35.15 -9.05 91.20
N ASN A 503 -34.59 -9.46 92.35
CA ASN A 503 -34.88 -8.89 93.66
C ASN A 503 -34.76 -7.35 93.67
N PRO A 504 -35.60 -6.64 94.44
CA PRO A 504 -35.67 -5.18 94.50
C PRO A 504 -34.45 -4.50 95.18
N SER A 505 -33.34 -5.22 95.37
CA SER A 505 -32.13 -4.77 96.06
C SER A 505 -30.94 -4.46 95.14
N HIS A 506 -31.06 -4.60 93.81
CA HIS A 506 -30.00 -4.21 92.89
C HIS A 506 -30.02 -2.71 92.60
N SER A 507 -28.86 -2.07 92.81
CA SER A 507 -28.62 -0.64 92.57
C SER A 507 -28.90 -0.28 91.11
N ILE A 508 -29.38 0.95 90.87
CA ILE A 508 -29.56 1.55 89.53
C ILE A 508 -28.26 1.46 88.69
N PHE A 509 -27.10 1.38 89.34
CA PHE A 509 -25.80 1.21 88.70
C PHE A 509 -25.49 -0.20 88.17
N ASP A 510 -26.23 -1.24 88.57
CA ASP A 510 -26.03 -2.64 88.11
C ASP A 510 -26.69 -2.93 86.74
N ARG A 511 -27.47 -1.99 86.17
CA ARG A 511 -28.19 -2.21 84.90
C ARG A 511 -27.30 -2.12 83.66
N TYR A 512 -26.28 -1.27 83.68
CA TYR A 512 -25.20 -1.27 82.67
C TYR A 512 -24.06 -2.22 83.06
N ASN A 513 -24.43 -3.39 83.58
CA ASN A 513 -23.43 -4.43 83.80
C ASN A 513 -22.78 -4.81 82.47
N ASP A 514 -21.57 -5.34 82.55
CA ASP A 514 -20.80 -5.69 81.38
C ASP A 514 -21.51 -6.71 80.48
N SER A 515 -22.41 -7.52 81.03
CA SER A 515 -23.19 -8.50 80.26
C SER A 515 -24.24 -7.85 79.35
N TYR A 516 -24.91 -6.78 79.82
CA TYR A 516 -25.89 -6.02 79.06
C TYR A 516 -25.21 -5.27 77.90
N LEU A 517 -24.12 -4.54 78.18
CA LEU A 517 -23.39 -3.81 77.16
C LEU A 517 -22.74 -4.73 76.10
N ARG A 518 -22.24 -5.91 76.50
CA ARG A 518 -21.78 -6.93 75.54
C ARG A 518 -22.89 -7.39 74.61
N ARG A 519 -24.10 -7.58 75.14
CA ARG A 519 -25.26 -8.00 74.34
C ARG A 519 -25.65 -6.94 73.31
N ILE A 520 -25.64 -5.66 73.70
CA ILE A 520 -25.83 -4.53 72.77
C ILE A 520 -24.82 -4.62 71.62
N GLY A 521 -23.53 -4.75 71.94
CA GLY A 521 -22.47 -4.87 70.95
C GLY A 521 -22.67 -6.04 69.98
N GLN A 522 -23.07 -7.21 70.49
CA GLN A 522 -23.38 -8.40 69.67
C GLN A 522 -24.59 -8.18 68.75
N THR A 523 -25.65 -7.54 69.24
CA THR A 523 -26.85 -7.24 68.45
C THR A 523 -26.56 -6.23 67.35
N VAL A 524 -25.80 -5.17 67.66
CA VAL A 524 -25.33 -4.20 66.67
C VAL A 524 -24.46 -4.89 65.62
N LEU A 525 -23.51 -5.74 66.03
CA LEU A 525 -22.65 -6.47 65.12
C LEU A 525 -23.46 -7.38 64.17
N SER A 526 -24.47 -8.09 64.68
CA SER A 526 -25.35 -8.93 63.86
C SER A 526 -26.11 -8.11 62.82
N TYR A 527 -26.60 -6.94 63.18
CA TYR A 527 -27.30 -6.05 62.25
C TYR A 527 -26.35 -5.48 61.19
N VAL A 528 -25.19 -4.97 61.61
CA VAL A 528 -24.15 -4.46 60.71
C VAL A 528 -23.72 -5.54 59.71
N ASN A 529 -23.52 -6.78 60.15
CA ASN A 529 -23.17 -7.89 59.26
C ASN A 529 -24.26 -8.21 58.23
N MET A 530 -25.54 -8.11 58.62
CA MET A 530 -26.67 -8.24 57.69
C MET A 530 -26.65 -7.13 56.63
N VAL A 531 -26.47 -5.87 57.04
CA VAL A 531 -26.37 -4.71 56.14
C VAL A 531 -25.15 -4.84 55.22
N CYS A 532 -23.99 -5.26 55.73
CA CYS A 532 -22.80 -5.55 54.93
C CYS A 532 -23.09 -6.61 53.85
N SER A 533 -23.88 -7.64 54.16
CA SER A 533 -24.30 -8.65 53.18
C SER A 533 -25.21 -8.07 52.09
N THR A 534 -26.09 -7.13 52.43
CA THR A 534 -26.93 -6.41 51.46
C THR A 534 -26.07 -5.50 50.57
N LEU A 535 -25.20 -4.69 51.18
CA LEU A 535 -24.30 -3.76 50.50
C LEU A 535 -23.31 -4.49 49.57
N ARG A 536 -22.87 -5.69 49.95
CA ARG A 536 -22.05 -6.57 49.09
C ARG A 536 -22.72 -6.87 47.75
N ASN A 537 -24.05 -6.85 47.68
CA ASN A 537 -24.81 -7.11 46.46
C ASN A 537 -25.27 -5.83 45.74
N SER A 538 -25.61 -4.77 46.48
CA SER A 538 -26.14 -3.53 45.89
C SER A 538 -25.05 -2.64 45.31
N ILE A 539 -23.88 -2.54 45.96
CA ILE A 539 -22.76 -1.69 45.52
C ILE A 539 -22.23 -2.13 44.14
N PRO A 540 -21.90 -3.42 43.89
CA PRO A 540 -21.50 -3.86 42.56
C PRO A 540 -22.52 -3.53 41.47
N LYS A 541 -23.82 -3.68 41.76
CA LYS A 541 -24.90 -3.35 40.80
C LYS A 541 -24.91 -1.86 40.47
N SER A 542 -24.70 -0.99 41.46
CA SER A 542 -24.58 0.46 41.25
C SER A 542 -23.39 0.81 40.38
N ILE A 543 -22.22 0.22 40.67
CA ILE A 543 -20.99 0.42 39.89
C ILE A 543 -21.16 -0.05 38.45
N VAL A 544 -21.73 -1.25 38.24
CA VAL A 544 -22.00 -1.78 36.91
C VAL A 544 -22.97 -0.89 36.15
N TYR A 545 -24.02 -0.39 36.80
CA TYR A 545 -25.01 0.47 36.15
C TYR A 545 -24.41 1.82 35.73
N CYS A 546 -23.71 2.49 36.65
CA CYS A 546 -23.21 3.86 36.43
C CYS A 546 -21.92 3.91 35.60
N GLN A 547 -21.07 2.88 35.67
CA GLN A 547 -19.79 2.84 34.95
C GLN A 547 -19.81 1.87 33.79
N VAL A 548 -19.98 0.56 34.05
CA VAL A 548 -19.71 -0.46 33.04
C VAL A 548 -20.75 -0.42 31.91
N ARG A 549 -22.04 -0.39 32.26
CA ARG A 549 -23.13 -0.32 31.27
C ARG A 549 -23.15 1.01 30.54
N GLU A 550 -22.87 2.09 31.26
CA GLU A 550 -22.84 3.43 30.67
C GLU A 550 -21.64 3.57 29.73
N ALA A 551 -20.44 3.14 30.14
CA ALA A 551 -19.27 3.09 29.27
C ALA A 551 -19.49 2.20 28.04
N LYS A 552 -20.24 1.10 28.16
CA LYS A 552 -20.61 0.28 26.99
C LYS A 552 -21.53 1.03 26.03
N ARG A 553 -22.40 1.93 26.53
CA ARG A 553 -23.45 2.57 25.74
C ARG A 553 -23.00 3.88 25.09
N SER A 554 -22.30 4.71 25.85
CA SER A 554 -22.16 6.16 25.56
C SER A 554 -20.70 6.66 25.64
N LEU A 555 -19.70 5.78 25.55
CA LEU A 555 -18.28 6.14 25.70
C LEU A 555 -17.87 7.36 24.85
N LEU A 556 -18.29 7.35 23.58
CA LEU A 556 -17.96 8.37 22.59
C LEU A 556 -19.15 9.27 22.21
N ASP A 557 -20.28 9.23 22.91
CA ASP A 557 -21.47 10.01 22.52
C ASP A 557 -21.19 11.51 22.49
N HIS A 558 -20.44 12.03 23.48
CA HIS A 558 -19.98 13.42 23.49
C HIS A 558 -18.98 13.72 22.35
N PHE A 559 -18.13 12.75 22.01
CA PHE A 559 -17.23 12.88 20.86
C PHE A 559 -17.97 12.82 19.53
N PHE A 560 -19.20 12.29 19.45
CA PHE A 560 -20.00 12.28 18.22
C PHE A 560 -20.91 13.51 18.06
N THR A 561 -21.19 14.25 19.14
CA THR A 561 -21.96 15.51 19.05
C THR A 561 -21.10 16.70 18.63
N GLU A 562 -19.80 16.69 18.96
CA GLU A 562 -18.84 17.73 18.55
C GLU A 562 -18.45 17.76 17.04
N PRO A 563 -18.25 16.64 16.32
CA PRO A 563 -17.70 16.62 14.96
C PRO A 563 -18.64 17.26 13.94
N GLY A 564 -19.96 17.23 14.19
CA GLY A 564 -20.95 17.91 13.35
C GLY A 564 -20.80 19.44 13.37
N ALA A 565 -20.09 20.00 14.36
CA ALA A 565 -19.80 21.42 14.48
C ALA A 565 -18.36 21.80 14.05
N ARG A 566 -17.50 20.82 13.74
CA ARG A 566 -16.08 21.06 13.40
C ARG A 566 -15.91 21.47 11.93
N GLU A 567 -15.16 22.54 11.70
CA GLU A 567 -14.84 23.01 10.34
C GLU A 567 -13.93 22.02 9.59
N MET A 568 -13.97 22.05 8.25
CA MET A 568 -13.19 21.15 7.36
C MET A 568 -11.68 21.12 7.68
N LYS A 569 -11.11 22.24 8.13
CA LYS A 569 -9.70 22.32 8.56
C LYS A 569 -9.40 21.47 9.79
N GLN A 570 -10.34 21.42 10.73
CA GLN A 570 -10.20 20.62 11.95
C GLN A 570 -10.34 19.14 11.66
N LEU A 571 -11.28 18.74 10.79
CA LEU A 571 -11.42 17.34 10.34
C LEU A 571 -10.16 16.86 9.60
N SER A 572 -9.55 17.72 8.79
CA SER A 572 -8.32 17.39 8.07
C SER A 572 -7.13 17.21 9.01
N LYS A 573 -7.10 17.93 10.14
CA LYS A 573 -6.05 17.78 11.16
C LYS A 573 -6.17 16.45 11.92
N LEU A 574 -7.38 15.92 12.08
CA LEU A 574 -7.60 14.61 12.71
C LEU A 574 -7.12 13.45 11.83
N LEU A 575 -7.18 13.61 10.51
CA LEU A 575 -6.75 12.62 9.52
C LEU A 575 -5.35 12.94 9.00
N ASP A 576 -4.42 13.17 9.94
CA ASP A 576 -3.02 13.48 9.68
C ASP A 576 -2.24 12.23 9.27
N GLU A 577 -2.38 11.85 7.99
CA GLU A 577 -1.57 10.80 7.39
C GLU A 577 -0.14 11.29 7.09
N ASP A 578 0.84 10.40 7.26
CA ASP A 578 2.22 10.63 6.81
C ASP A 578 2.23 10.93 5.29
N PRO A 579 2.75 12.09 4.85
CA PRO A 579 2.84 12.45 3.43
C PRO A 579 3.51 11.38 2.58
N ALA A 580 4.51 10.67 3.12
CA ALA A 580 5.19 9.58 2.40
C ALA A 580 4.26 8.38 2.16
N VAL A 581 3.37 8.07 3.11
CA VAL A 581 2.36 7.02 2.98
C VAL A 581 1.29 7.43 1.96
N MET A 582 0.85 8.69 1.99
CA MET A 582 -0.10 9.23 1.02
C MET A 582 0.45 9.21 -0.42
N GLU A 583 1.69 9.64 -0.60
CA GLU A 583 2.37 9.62 -1.89
C GLU A 583 2.56 8.17 -2.39
N ARG A 584 3.03 7.27 -1.53
CA ARG A 584 3.17 5.84 -1.85
C ARG A 584 1.84 5.21 -2.24
N ARG A 585 0.76 5.48 -1.50
CA ARG A 585 -0.59 4.99 -1.82
C ARG A 585 -1.04 5.50 -3.19
N THR A 586 -0.80 6.77 -3.49
CA THR A 586 -1.17 7.37 -4.78
C THR A 586 -0.39 6.74 -5.94
N ASN A 587 0.91 6.51 -5.76
CA ASN A 587 1.75 5.87 -6.77
C ASN A 587 1.34 4.40 -7.02
N LEU A 588 1.06 3.65 -5.95
CA LEU A 588 0.55 2.28 -6.05
C LEU A 588 -0.82 2.22 -6.73
N ALA A 589 -1.72 3.15 -6.43
CA ALA A 589 -3.04 3.23 -7.05
C ALA A 589 -2.95 3.48 -8.57
N LYS A 590 -2.10 4.43 -8.99
CA LYS A 590 -1.83 4.68 -10.42
C LYS A 590 -1.25 3.46 -11.12
N ARG A 591 -0.31 2.76 -10.47
CA ARG A 591 0.28 1.53 -11.00
C ARG A 591 -0.77 0.42 -11.11
N LEU A 592 -1.62 0.23 -10.11
CA LEU A 592 -2.70 -0.76 -10.13
C LEU A 592 -3.71 -0.50 -11.26
N GLU A 593 -4.11 0.75 -11.47
CA GLU A 593 -5.01 1.14 -12.55
C GLU A 593 -4.43 0.77 -13.92
N LEU A 594 -3.14 1.01 -14.13
CA LEU A 594 -2.46 0.64 -15.36
C LEU A 594 -2.43 -0.88 -15.58
N TYR A 595 -2.09 -1.66 -14.56
CA TYR A 595 -2.06 -3.11 -14.69
C TYR A 595 -3.46 -3.68 -14.96
N ARG A 596 -4.52 -3.08 -14.40
CA ARG A 596 -5.92 -3.43 -14.72
C ARG A 596 -6.29 -3.05 -16.16
N SER A 597 -5.86 -1.88 -16.63
CA SER A 597 -6.03 -1.49 -18.03
C SER A 597 -5.30 -2.48 -18.95
N ALA A 598 -4.07 -2.84 -18.62
CA ALA A 598 -3.28 -3.82 -19.37
C ALA A 598 -3.95 -5.20 -19.41
N GLN A 599 -4.49 -5.67 -18.29
CA GLN A 599 -5.26 -6.92 -18.22
C GLN A 599 -6.48 -6.86 -19.14
N SER A 600 -7.25 -5.78 -19.08
CA SER A 600 -8.43 -5.58 -19.94
C SER A 600 -8.08 -5.57 -21.42
N GLU A 601 -6.96 -4.93 -21.81
CA GLU A 601 -6.51 -4.93 -23.20
C GLU A 601 -6.06 -6.33 -23.67
N ILE A 602 -5.35 -7.08 -22.83
CA ILE A 602 -4.94 -8.47 -23.15
C ILE A 602 -6.17 -9.36 -23.32
N ASP A 603 -7.14 -9.27 -22.41
CA ASP A 603 -8.37 -10.04 -22.49
C ASP A 603 -9.14 -9.69 -23.77
N ALA A 604 -9.30 -8.40 -24.10
CA ALA A 604 -10.00 -7.98 -25.32
C ALA A 604 -9.40 -8.60 -26.61
N VAL A 605 -8.08 -8.80 -26.65
CA VAL A 605 -7.40 -9.41 -27.79
C VAL A 605 -7.41 -10.95 -27.72
N ALA A 606 -7.43 -11.55 -26.53
CA ALA A 606 -7.53 -12.99 -26.34
C ALA A 606 -8.92 -13.55 -26.73
N TRP A 607 -9.98 -12.77 -26.50
CA TRP A 607 -11.37 -13.12 -26.79
C TRP A 607 -11.83 -12.78 -28.21
N SER A 608 -11.05 -12.02 -29.00
CA SER A 608 -11.38 -11.66 -30.39
C SER A 608 -11.09 -12.79 -31.40
N LYS A 609 -11.31 -14.05 -31.02
CA LYS A 609 -11.09 -15.23 -31.88
C LYS A 609 -12.19 -15.43 -32.90
#